data_AF-A0AB34J8F6-F1
#
_entry.id   AF-A0AB34J8F6-F1
#
_cell.length_a   1.000
_cell.length_b   1.000
_cell.length_c   1.000
_cell.angle_alpha   90.00
_cell.angle_beta   90.00
_cell.angle_gamma   90.00
#
_symmetry.space_group_name_H-M   'P 1'
#
loop_
_entity.id
_entity.type
_entity.pdbx_description
1 polymer ?
#
loop_
_entity_poly.entity_id
_entity_poly.type
_entity_poly.pdbx_seq_one_letter_code
_entity_poly.pdbx_strand_id
1 'polypeptide(L)'
;MSAPLVGRRVTISGLAAKPELNGRHGLALSFNDESGRYNVALDHSAGVLALKAVNVLPAAEPPPPPPRGGAIPQLSATHAAVAAAAALVWWGVSLLNAALLCTLGLLVHSAARREGGLAASARTLLGALARAVHRLSGHQMSLAQAAALLAAVAYIVWSVWLRDASGGAGRYEAYGQRRGGYEYSSYGSGLGAGWDLSFMISAGMLATMVYQLGGGRNGWSVGELVRRVQNMDFWQMMMFANLLQTVFGGGRRGGGYHGMGGFRRRGMYF
;
A
#
# COMPACT_ATOMS: atom_id res chain seq x y z
N MET A 1 -1.32 -4.62 -63.32
CA MET A 1 -1.66 -3.21 -63.07
C MET A 1 -1.14 -2.86 -61.68
N SER A 2 -0.37 -1.79 -61.52
CA SER A 2 0.27 -1.47 -60.23
C SER A 2 -0.80 -1.10 -59.19
N ALA A 3 -0.73 -1.68 -57.99
CA ALA A 3 -1.60 -1.37 -56.86
C ALA A 3 -0.89 -0.40 -55.89
N PRO A 4 -0.87 0.92 -56.16
CA PRO A 4 0.01 1.89 -55.48
C PRO A 4 -0.34 2.14 -54.01
N LEU A 5 -1.50 1.66 -53.53
CA LEU A 5 -2.00 1.95 -52.19
C LEU A 5 -1.80 0.80 -51.19
N VAL A 6 -1.37 -0.38 -51.63
CA VAL A 6 -1.10 -1.51 -50.72
C VAL A 6 0.05 -1.17 -49.78
N GLY A 7 -0.15 -1.37 -48.48
CA GLY A 7 0.80 -1.02 -47.41
C GLY A 7 0.72 0.43 -46.94
N ARG A 8 -0.14 1.27 -47.52
CA ARG A 8 -0.30 2.69 -47.12
C ARG A 8 -1.56 2.92 -46.29
N ARG A 9 -1.56 4.01 -45.52
CA ARG A 9 -2.77 4.51 -44.85
C ARG A 9 -3.71 5.11 -45.90
N VAL A 10 -4.97 4.71 -45.83
CA VAL A 10 -6.01 5.14 -46.75
C VAL A 10 -7.21 5.65 -45.97
N THR A 11 -7.88 6.63 -46.53
CA THR A 11 -9.14 7.18 -46.02
C THR A 11 -10.27 6.68 -46.89
N ILE A 12 -11.34 6.21 -46.25
CA ILE A 12 -12.51 5.69 -46.95
C ILE A 12 -13.46 6.85 -47.24
N SER A 13 -13.90 6.97 -48.48
CA SER A 13 -14.88 7.97 -48.90
C SER A 13 -15.77 7.43 -50.03
N GLY A 14 -17.01 7.88 -50.15
CA GLY A 14 -17.88 7.50 -51.28
C GLY A 14 -18.57 6.13 -51.14
N LEU A 15 -18.62 5.53 -49.94
CA LEU A 15 -19.45 4.35 -49.69
C LEU A 15 -20.94 4.71 -49.65
N ALA A 16 -21.70 4.21 -50.64
CA ALA A 16 -23.16 4.34 -50.67
C ALA A 16 -23.86 3.32 -49.75
N ALA A 17 -23.32 2.11 -49.62
CA ALA A 17 -23.93 1.04 -48.84
C ALA A 17 -23.78 1.22 -47.31
N LYS A 18 -22.72 1.91 -46.87
CA LYS A 18 -22.41 2.15 -45.45
C LYS A 18 -21.76 3.53 -45.28
N PRO A 19 -22.55 4.61 -45.28
CA PRO A 19 -22.02 5.97 -45.19
C PRO A 19 -21.31 6.26 -43.86
N GLU A 20 -21.63 5.52 -42.80
CA GLU A 20 -21.00 5.58 -41.46
C GLU A 20 -19.50 5.24 -41.42
N LEU A 21 -18.98 4.64 -42.50
CA LEU A 21 -17.56 4.32 -42.67
C LEU A 21 -16.80 5.38 -43.47
N ASN A 22 -17.50 6.34 -44.10
CA ASN A 22 -16.85 7.45 -44.79
C ASN A 22 -16.18 8.38 -43.77
N GLY A 23 -14.94 8.79 -44.07
CA GLY A 23 -14.09 9.58 -43.17
C GLY A 23 -13.24 8.74 -42.21
N ARG A 24 -13.40 7.41 -42.18
CA ARG A 24 -12.54 6.54 -41.36
C ARG A 24 -11.23 6.21 -42.08
N HIS A 25 -10.20 5.95 -41.27
CA HIS A 25 -8.87 5.57 -41.73
C HIS A 25 -8.60 4.08 -41.53
N GLY A 26 -7.81 3.51 -42.43
CA GLY A 26 -7.34 2.13 -42.33
C GLY A 26 -6.07 1.90 -43.14
N LEU A 27 -5.57 0.67 -43.07
CA LEU A 27 -4.39 0.21 -43.79
C LEU A 27 -4.82 -0.74 -44.90
N ALA A 28 -4.43 -0.44 -46.14
CA ALA A 28 -4.69 -1.33 -47.26
C ALA A 28 -3.71 -2.52 -47.20
N LEU A 29 -4.22 -3.71 -46.87
CA LEU A 29 -3.42 -4.92 -46.69
C LEU A 29 -3.09 -5.59 -48.03
N SER A 30 -4.06 -5.70 -48.92
CA SER A 30 -3.87 -6.32 -50.23
C SER A 30 -4.86 -5.79 -51.27
N PHE A 31 -4.52 -5.93 -52.54
CA PHE A 31 -5.39 -5.63 -53.67
C PHE A 31 -5.74 -6.94 -54.36
N ASN A 32 -7.04 -7.19 -54.56
CA ASN A 32 -7.52 -8.35 -55.30
C ASN A 32 -7.79 -7.91 -56.75
N ASP A 33 -6.89 -8.30 -57.66
CA ASP A 33 -6.96 -7.99 -59.09
C ASP A 33 -8.19 -8.58 -59.78
N GLU A 34 -8.66 -9.77 -59.36
CA GLU A 34 -9.84 -10.43 -59.94
C GLU A 34 -11.14 -9.66 -59.69
N SER A 35 -11.24 -9.01 -58.52
CA SER A 35 -12.45 -8.27 -58.11
C SER A 35 -12.31 -6.74 -58.21
N GLY A 36 -11.09 -6.23 -58.43
CA GLY A 36 -10.77 -4.80 -58.44
C GLY A 36 -10.98 -4.12 -57.07
N ARG A 37 -10.82 -4.86 -55.96
CA ARG A 37 -11.09 -4.39 -54.60
C ARG A 37 -9.84 -4.42 -53.71
N TYR A 38 -9.70 -3.40 -52.87
CA TYR A 38 -8.72 -3.31 -51.80
C TYR A 38 -9.27 -3.91 -50.51
N ASN A 39 -8.49 -4.77 -49.88
CA ASN A 39 -8.72 -5.23 -48.52
C ASN A 39 -8.13 -4.23 -47.55
N VAL A 40 -8.99 -3.46 -46.88
CA VAL A 40 -8.57 -2.43 -45.92
C VAL A 40 -8.90 -2.90 -44.50
N ALA A 41 -7.88 -2.94 -43.64
CA ALA A 41 -8.05 -3.12 -42.20
C ALA A 41 -8.30 -1.75 -41.55
N LEU A 42 -9.44 -1.58 -40.91
CA LEU A 42 -9.83 -0.35 -40.22
C LEU A 42 -9.16 -0.27 -38.84
N ASP A 43 -8.65 0.92 -38.46
CA ASP A 43 -7.92 1.12 -37.19
C ASP A 43 -8.75 0.77 -35.94
N HIS A 44 -10.09 0.87 -36.02
CA HIS A 44 -11.01 0.71 -34.88
C HIS A 44 -11.97 -0.48 -35.04
N SER A 45 -11.72 -1.39 -35.98
CA SER A 45 -12.53 -2.60 -36.14
C SER A 45 -11.70 -3.76 -36.66
N ALA A 46 -11.81 -4.92 -36.02
CA ALA A 46 -11.08 -6.14 -36.37
C ALA A 46 -11.48 -6.80 -37.71
N GLY A 47 -12.35 -6.15 -38.49
CA GLY A 47 -12.81 -6.64 -39.79
C GLY A 47 -11.98 -6.07 -40.94
N VAL A 48 -11.58 -6.93 -41.87
CA VAL A 48 -11.02 -6.53 -43.17
C VAL A 48 -12.19 -6.24 -44.12
N LEU A 49 -12.19 -5.06 -44.74
CA LEU A 49 -13.26 -4.63 -45.63
C LEU A 49 -12.77 -4.56 -47.08
N ALA A 50 -13.47 -5.25 -47.99
CA ALA A 50 -13.19 -5.21 -49.42
C ALA A 50 -13.86 -4.00 -50.08
N LEU A 51 -13.07 -2.98 -50.43
CA LEU A 51 -13.52 -1.69 -50.96
C LEU A 51 -13.06 -1.48 -52.40
N LYS A 52 -13.89 -0.88 -53.25
CA LYS A 52 -13.49 -0.50 -54.62
C LYS A 52 -12.42 0.58 -54.57
N ALA A 53 -11.48 0.57 -55.52
CA ALA A 53 -10.41 1.56 -55.64
C ALA A 53 -10.90 3.03 -55.63
N VAL A 54 -12.06 3.31 -56.23
CA VAL A 54 -12.67 4.65 -56.26
C VAL A 54 -13.04 5.19 -54.88
N ASN A 55 -13.23 4.31 -53.90
CA ASN A 55 -13.65 4.69 -52.54
C ASN A 55 -12.48 4.79 -51.55
N VAL A 56 -11.24 4.72 -52.04
CA VAL A 56 -10.02 4.64 -51.24
C VAL A 56 -9.09 5.78 -51.65
N LEU A 57 -8.96 6.79 -50.79
CA LEU A 57 -8.06 7.92 -51.00
C LEU A 57 -6.77 7.75 -50.20
N PRO A 58 -5.59 8.11 -50.73
CA PRO A 58 -4.35 8.11 -49.96
C PRO A 58 -4.48 9.11 -48.80
N ALA A 59 -4.32 8.64 -47.57
CA ALA A 59 -4.27 9.54 -46.42
C ALA A 59 -2.93 10.26 -46.44
N ALA A 60 -2.95 11.60 -46.42
CA ALA A 60 -1.74 12.41 -46.28
C ALA A 60 -1.01 11.95 -45.01
N GLU A 61 0.24 11.52 -45.18
CA GLU A 61 1.10 11.08 -44.09
C GLU A 61 1.21 12.24 -43.07
N PRO A 62 0.86 12.02 -41.78
CA PRO A 62 1.07 13.05 -40.77
C PRO A 62 2.57 13.38 -40.73
N PRO A 63 2.94 14.66 -40.58
CA PRO A 63 4.34 15.08 -40.61
C PRO A 63 5.16 14.24 -39.62
N PRO A 64 6.38 13.82 -40.00
CA PRO A 64 7.21 13.00 -39.13
C PRO A 64 7.37 13.71 -37.78
N PRO A 65 7.16 13.00 -36.65
CA PRO A 65 7.33 13.61 -35.35
C PRO A 65 8.75 14.18 -35.25
N PRO A 66 8.93 15.37 -34.64
CA PRO A 66 10.24 15.98 -34.51
C PRO A 66 11.22 14.98 -33.89
N PRO A 67 12.52 15.02 -34.27
CA PRO A 67 13.52 14.10 -33.78
C PRO A 67 13.43 14.06 -32.25
N ARG A 68 13.15 12.88 -31.70
CA ARG A 68 13.12 12.64 -30.26
C ARG A 68 14.51 12.93 -29.71
N GLY A 69 14.74 14.18 -29.33
CA GLY A 69 15.87 14.57 -28.50
C GLY A 69 15.83 13.71 -27.24
N GLY A 70 16.96 13.05 -26.96
CA GLY A 70 17.27 12.30 -25.75
C GLY A 70 16.07 11.66 -25.06
N ALA A 71 15.80 10.38 -25.35
CA ALA A 71 14.92 9.57 -24.53
C ALA A 71 15.49 9.51 -23.10
N ILE A 72 15.07 10.44 -22.25
CA ILE A 72 15.16 10.29 -20.81
C ILE A 72 14.37 9.00 -20.53
N PRO A 73 14.97 7.96 -19.95
CA PRO A 73 14.28 6.69 -19.74
C PRO A 73 13.02 7.00 -18.95
N GLN A 74 11.85 6.70 -19.53
CA GLN A 74 10.60 6.80 -18.80
C GLN A 74 10.70 5.80 -17.64
N LEU A 75 11.01 6.31 -16.44
CA LEU A 75 11.03 5.51 -15.23
C LEU A 75 9.65 4.86 -15.14
N SER A 76 9.59 3.55 -15.38
CA SER A 76 8.32 2.84 -15.26
C SER A 76 7.83 3.03 -13.82
N ALA A 77 6.50 3.10 -13.63
CA ALA A 77 5.91 3.27 -12.30
C ALA A 77 6.42 2.23 -11.30
N THR A 78 6.83 1.06 -11.79
CA THR A 78 7.49 0.00 -11.02
C THR A 78 8.84 0.45 -10.47
N HIS A 79 9.71 1.05 -11.30
CA HIS A 79 11.02 1.55 -10.84
C HIS A 79 10.87 2.70 -9.84
N ALA A 80 9.89 3.59 -10.05
CA ALA A 80 9.59 4.65 -9.11
C ALA A 80 9.09 4.10 -7.75
N ALA A 81 8.24 3.07 -7.76
CA ALA A 81 7.77 2.41 -6.54
C ALA A 81 8.89 1.68 -5.80
N VAL A 82 9.78 1.00 -6.52
CA VAL A 82 10.95 0.32 -5.92
C VAL A 82 11.92 1.34 -5.31
N ALA A 83 12.19 2.45 -6.00
CA ALA A 83 13.02 3.53 -5.46
C ALA A 83 12.40 4.18 -4.22
N ALA A 84 11.08 4.40 -4.22
CA ALA A 84 10.35 4.92 -3.06
C ALA A 84 10.40 3.94 -1.87
N ALA A 85 10.22 2.65 -2.12
CA ALA A 85 10.34 1.62 -1.07
C ALA A 85 11.75 1.59 -0.47
N ALA A 86 12.78 1.64 -1.32
CA ALA A 86 14.18 1.69 -0.87
C ALA A 86 14.47 2.93 -0.03
N ALA A 87 13.96 4.11 -0.42
CA ALA A 87 14.10 5.34 0.34
C ALA A 87 13.39 5.29 1.70
N LEU A 88 12.20 4.68 1.77
CA LEU A 88 11.48 4.48 3.03
C LEU A 88 12.25 3.55 3.97
N VAL A 89 12.78 2.44 3.45
CA VAL A 89 13.60 1.51 4.24
C VAL A 89 14.88 2.18 4.73
N TRP A 90 15.52 2.99 3.89
CA TRP A 90 16.69 3.80 4.30
C TRP A 90 16.36 4.75 5.45
N TRP A 91 15.13 5.30 5.49
CA TRP A 91 14.63 6.11 6.59
C TRP A 91 14.17 5.32 7.83
N GLY A 92 14.45 4.03 7.90
CA GLY A 92 14.11 3.18 9.05
C GLY A 92 12.66 2.70 9.06
N VAL A 93 11.91 2.87 7.96
CA VAL A 93 10.59 2.24 7.81
C VAL A 93 10.79 0.74 7.59
N SER A 94 10.07 -0.10 8.35
CA SER A 94 10.15 -1.54 8.16
C SER A 94 9.78 -1.94 6.72
N LEU A 95 10.43 -2.98 6.20
CA LEU A 95 10.27 -3.40 4.80
C LEU A 95 8.81 -3.75 4.45
N LEU A 96 8.07 -4.31 5.41
CA LEU A 96 6.64 -4.58 5.30
C LEU A 96 5.81 -3.29 5.16
N ASN A 97 6.11 -2.27 5.96
CA ASN A 97 5.39 -0.99 5.91
C ASN A 97 5.74 -0.21 4.64
N ALA A 98 7.01 -0.23 4.22
CA ALA A 98 7.43 0.36 2.96
C ALA A 98 6.70 -0.28 1.76
N ALA A 99 6.59 -1.62 1.76
CA ALA A 99 5.84 -2.35 0.74
C ALA A 99 4.35 -2.00 0.74
N LEU A 100 3.71 -1.95 1.93
CA LEU A 100 2.31 -1.56 2.06
C LEU A 100 2.05 -0.13 1.56
N LEU A 101 2.90 0.83 1.93
CA LEU A 101 2.78 2.22 1.50
C LEU A 101 2.97 2.38 -0.01
N CYS A 102 3.95 1.70 -0.60
CA CYS A 102 4.16 1.73 -2.05
C CYS A 102 3.00 1.08 -2.81
N THR A 103 2.47 -0.02 -2.29
CA THR A 103 1.30 -0.70 -2.88
C THR A 103 0.07 0.19 -2.81
N LEU A 104 -0.17 0.84 -1.67
CA LEU A 104 -1.26 1.82 -1.49
C LEU A 104 -1.10 2.99 -2.46
N GLY A 105 0.11 3.56 -2.59
CA GLY A 105 0.41 4.66 -3.49
C GLY A 105 0.18 4.30 -4.96
N LEU A 106 0.61 3.11 -5.39
CA LEU A 106 0.34 2.60 -6.74
C LEU A 106 -1.16 2.40 -6.98
N LEU A 107 -1.90 1.92 -5.98
CA LEU A 107 -3.33 1.70 -6.06
C LEU A 107 -4.07 3.03 -6.21
N VAL A 108 -3.71 4.05 -5.41
CA VAL A 108 -4.24 5.43 -5.53
C VAL A 108 -3.89 6.04 -6.88
N HIS A 109 -2.64 5.91 -7.35
CA HIS A 109 -2.22 6.41 -8.66
C HIS A 109 -2.98 5.75 -9.81
N SER A 110 -3.20 4.43 -9.72
CA SER A 110 -3.97 3.69 -10.71
C SER A 110 -5.45 4.09 -10.71
N ALA A 111 -6.04 4.32 -9.54
CA ALA A 111 -7.41 4.79 -9.39
C ALA A 111 -7.57 6.22 -9.91
N ALA A 112 -6.63 7.12 -9.61
CA ALA A 112 -6.62 8.50 -10.08
C ALA A 112 -6.57 8.59 -11.61
N ARG A 113 -5.80 7.70 -12.27
CA ARG A 113 -5.77 7.61 -13.74
C ARG A 113 -7.06 7.08 -14.36
N ARG A 114 -7.78 6.19 -13.66
CA ARG A 114 -9.05 5.62 -14.15
C ARG A 114 -10.24 6.54 -13.95
N GLU A 115 -10.28 7.29 -12.85
CA GLU A 115 -11.46 8.08 -12.45
C GLU A 115 -11.35 9.58 -12.78
N GLY A 116 -10.31 10.01 -13.50
CA GLY A 116 -10.18 11.38 -13.99
C GLY A 116 -9.78 12.41 -12.92
N GLY A 117 -9.20 11.98 -11.79
CA GLY A 117 -8.64 12.89 -10.79
C GLY A 117 -8.54 12.32 -9.38
N LEU A 118 -7.66 12.91 -8.57
CA LEU A 118 -7.42 12.51 -7.17
C LEU A 118 -8.68 12.65 -6.31
N ALA A 119 -9.48 13.70 -6.53
CA ALA A 119 -10.70 13.95 -5.76
C ALA A 119 -11.78 12.88 -5.98
N ALA A 120 -11.89 12.33 -7.19
CA ALA A 120 -12.82 11.23 -7.48
C ALA A 120 -12.38 9.96 -6.76
N SER A 121 -11.09 9.60 -6.88
CA SER A 121 -10.51 8.43 -6.22
C SER A 121 -10.59 8.49 -4.68
N ALA A 122 -10.47 9.69 -4.10
CA ALA A 122 -10.62 9.89 -2.67
C ALA A 122 -12.06 9.61 -2.22
N ARG A 123 -13.06 10.05 -2.98
CA ARG A 123 -14.48 9.79 -2.67
C ARG A 123 -14.83 8.32 -2.78
N THR A 124 -14.32 7.61 -3.79
CA THR A 124 -14.53 6.15 -3.94
C THR A 124 -13.86 5.37 -2.81
N LEU A 125 -12.64 5.76 -2.39
CA LEU A 125 -11.98 5.18 -1.21
C LEU A 125 -12.76 5.42 0.07
N LEU A 126 -13.20 6.66 0.32
CA LEU A 126 -13.99 6.99 1.51
C LEU A 126 -15.32 6.25 1.54
N GLY A 127 -15.98 6.10 0.38
CA GLY A 127 -17.20 5.30 0.26
C GLY A 127 -16.97 3.80 0.46
N ALA A 128 -15.82 3.27 0.04
CA ALA A 128 -15.44 1.89 0.33
C ALA A 128 -15.17 1.69 1.83
N LEU A 129 -14.49 2.64 2.46
CA LEU A 129 -14.18 2.60 3.88
C LEU A 129 -15.44 2.73 4.75
N ALA A 130 -16.36 3.63 4.41
CA ALA A 130 -17.66 3.75 5.07
C ALA A 130 -18.47 2.43 4.99
N ARG A 131 -18.48 1.76 3.83
CA ARG A 131 -19.15 0.46 3.66
C ARG A 131 -18.46 -0.67 4.44
N ALA A 132 -17.14 -0.65 4.54
CA ALA A 132 -16.40 -1.62 5.34
C ALA A 132 -16.69 -1.45 6.84
N VAL A 133 -16.66 -0.21 7.33
CA VAL A 133 -17.00 0.10 8.72
C VAL A 133 -18.45 -0.28 9.00
N HIS A 134 -19.41 0.06 8.14
CA HIS A 134 -20.81 -0.35 8.31
C HIS A 134 -20.97 -1.87 8.42
N ARG A 135 -20.25 -2.65 7.61
CA ARG A 135 -20.28 -4.12 7.70
C ARG A 135 -19.75 -4.66 9.02
N LEU A 136 -18.77 -3.98 9.61
CA LEU A 136 -18.13 -4.41 10.85
C LEU A 136 -18.86 -3.91 12.10
N SER A 137 -19.37 -2.68 12.07
CA SER A 137 -19.97 -2.01 13.24
C SER A 137 -21.49 -1.98 13.23
N GLY A 138 -22.14 -2.29 12.10
CA GLY A 138 -23.58 -2.14 11.91
C GLY A 138 -24.08 -0.69 11.87
N HIS A 139 -23.20 0.31 11.98
CA HIS A 139 -23.57 1.72 12.01
C HIS A 139 -23.35 2.40 10.66
N GLN A 140 -24.35 3.14 10.20
CA GLN A 140 -24.28 3.97 8.97
C GLN A 140 -23.40 5.18 9.25
N MET A 141 -22.20 5.22 8.65
CA MET A 141 -21.31 6.38 8.72
C MET A 141 -21.53 7.29 7.52
N SER A 142 -21.60 8.60 7.78
CA SER A 142 -21.57 9.60 6.71
C SER A 142 -20.17 9.70 6.10
N LEU A 143 -20.09 10.20 4.86
CA LEU A 143 -18.84 10.38 4.12
C LEU A 143 -17.85 11.30 4.87
N ALA A 144 -18.36 12.32 5.57
CA ALA A 144 -17.57 13.21 6.41
C ALA A 144 -16.99 12.51 7.64
N GLN A 145 -17.75 11.61 8.27
CA GLN A 145 -17.28 10.81 9.40
C GLN A 145 -16.21 9.81 8.98
N ALA A 146 -16.36 9.18 7.81
CA ALA A 146 -15.33 8.30 7.25
C ALA A 146 -14.03 9.05 6.96
N ALA A 147 -14.12 10.28 6.44
CA ALA A 147 -12.96 11.14 6.22
C ALA A 147 -12.29 11.55 7.54
N ALA A 148 -13.07 11.97 8.54
CA ALA A 148 -12.56 12.31 9.87
C ALA A 148 -11.88 11.11 10.55
N LEU A 149 -12.45 9.90 10.43
CA LEU A 149 -11.86 8.68 10.97
C LEU A 149 -10.54 8.34 10.28
N LEU A 150 -10.48 8.46 8.96
CA LEU A 150 -9.26 8.23 8.19
C LEU A 150 -8.16 9.24 8.58
N ALA A 151 -8.52 10.52 8.73
CA ALA A 151 -7.60 11.55 9.21
C ALA A 151 -7.12 11.29 10.65
N ALA A 152 -8.00 10.85 11.54
CA ALA A 152 -7.65 10.50 12.92
C ALA A 152 -6.69 9.30 12.97
N VAL A 153 -6.93 8.25 12.17
CA VAL A 153 -6.02 7.10 12.07
C VAL A 153 -4.67 7.55 11.50
N ALA A 154 -4.66 8.35 10.44
CA ALA A 154 -3.44 8.89 9.86
C ALA A 154 -2.66 9.73 10.88
N TYR A 155 -3.35 10.55 11.68
CA TYR A 155 -2.75 11.34 12.75
C TYR A 155 -2.17 10.47 13.87
N ILE A 156 -2.88 9.43 14.30
CA ILE A 156 -2.37 8.48 15.31
C ILE A 156 -1.11 7.81 14.80
N VAL A 157 -1.15 7.26 13.58
CA VAL A 157 0.01 6.62 12.95
C VAL A 157 1.18 7.60 12.85
N TRP A 158 0.95 8.82 12.35
CA TRP A 158 1.95 9.87 12.27
C TRP A 158 2.54 10.21 13.64
N SER A 159 1.70 10.37 14.66
CA SER A 159 2.14 10.73 16.01
C SER A 159 2.97 9.65 16.69
N VAL A 160 2.63 8.37 16.46
CA VAL A 160 3.39 7.23 16.98
C VAL A 160 4.72 7.11 16.24
N TRP A 161 4.70 7.25 14.91
CA TRP A 161 5.89 7.09 14.08
C TRP A 161 6.89 8.26 14.21
N LEU A 162 6.44 9.52 14.15
CA LEU A 162 7.37 10.67 14.17
C LEU A 162 7.88 11.01 15.56
N ARG A 163 7.12 10.73 16.63
CA ARG A 163 7.60 10.98 17.98
C ARG A 163 8.73 10.03 18.36
N ASP A 164 8.68 8.78 17.90
CA ASP A 164 9.75 7.83 18.14
C ASP A 164 10.96 8.06 17.21
N ALA A 165 10.74 8.51 15.97
CA ALA A 165 11.84 8.83 15.04
C ALA A 165 12.69 10.05 15.47
N SER A 166 12.13 10.98 16.25
CA SER A 166 12.82 12.19 16.71
C SER A 166 13.42 12.08 18.12
N GLY A 167 13.03 11.07 18.91
CA GLY A 167 13.43 10.95 20.32
C GLY A 167 14.68 10.10 20.61
N GLY A 168 15.19 9.34 19.64
CA GLY A 168 16.20 8.30 19.88
C GLY A 168 17.66 8.67 19.68
N ALA A 169 17.99 9.84 19.10
CA ALA A 169 19.36 10.09 18.62
C ALA A 169 20.31 10.80 19.60
N GLY A 170 19.90 11.14 20.83
CA GLY A 170 20.64 12.16 21.61
C GLY A 170 20.87 11.94 23.10
N ARG A 171 20.67 10.75 23.68
CA ARG A 171 20.78 10.59 25.16
C ARG A 171 21.54 9.37 25.67
N TYR A 172 22.38 8.74 24.86
CA TYR A 172 23.26 7.65 25.34
C TYR A 172 24.71 8.08 25.60
N GLU A 173 25.09 9.31 25.23
CA GLU A 173 26.36 9.91 25.65
C GLU A 173 26.12 10.70 26.93
N ALA A 174 26.45 10.11 28.09
CA ALA A 174 27.06 10.79 29.25
C ALA A 174 26.87 10.07 30.59
N TYR A 175 26.89 8.73 30.68
CA TYR A 175 27.14 8.07 31.97
C TYR A 175 27.81 6.71 31.77
N GLY A 176 29.13 6.70 31.61
CA GLY A 176 29.83 5.42 31.40
C GLY A 176 31.34 5.47 31.32
N GLN A 177 32.02 6.36 32.05
CA GLN A 177 33.47 6.28 32.19
C GLN A 177 33.88 6.49 33.64
N ARG A 178 33.73 5.45 34.47
CA ARG A 178 34.54 5.13 35.67
C ARG A 178 33.92 4.03 36.52
N ARG A 179 34.24 2.77 36.21
CA ARG A 179 34.86 1.77 37.11
C ARG A 179 34.59 0.36 36.61
N GLY A 180 35.67 -0.39 36.45
CA GLY A 180 35.67 -1.77 35.98
C GLY A 180 34.78 -2.67 36.83
N GLY A 181 33.93 -3.41 36.13
CA GLY A 181 33.16 -4.54 36.61
C GLY A 181 32.81 -5.36 35.39
N TYR A 182 33.17 -6.63 35.42
CA TYR A 182 33.05 -7.62 34.35
C TYR A 182 31.57 -7.76 33.97
N GLU A 183 31.21 -7.17 32.82
CA GLU A 183 29.85 -7.18 32.30
C GLU A 183 29.68 -8.43 31.44
N TYR A 184 28.84 -9.37 31.91
CA TYR A 184 28.37 -10.46 31.08
C TYR A 184 27.64 -9.84 29.90
N SER A 185 28.21 -10.04 28.70
CA SER A 185 27.61 -9.63 27.44
C SER A 185 26.29 -10.37 27.24
N SER A 186 25.21 -9.77 27.73
CA SER A 186 23.86 -10.14 27.35
C SER A 186 23.72 -9.75 25.88
N TYR A 187 23.39 -10.73 25.04
CA TYR A 187 23.08 -10.56 23.63
C TYR A 187 21.85 -9.64 23.47
N GLY A 188 22.06 -8.34 23.65
CA GLY A 188 21.14 -7.29 23.25
C GLY A 188 21.23 -7.17 21.75
N SER A 189 20.42 -7.96 21.04
CA SER A 189 20.18 -7.80 19.61
C SER A 189 19.67 -6.39 19.37
N GLY A 190 20.58 -5.50 18.99
CA GLY A 190 20.30 -4.14 18.56
C GLY A 190 19.50 -4.15 17.26
N LEU A 191 18.18 -4.27 17.38
CA LEU A 191 17.26 -3.68 16.43
C LEU A 191 16.67 -2.47 17.14
N GLY A 192 17.37 -1.35 17.00
CA GLY A 192 16.98 -0.07 17.56
C GLY A 192 15.64 0.38 17.01
N ALA A 193 14.60 0.26 17.82
CA ALA A 193 13.44 1.14 17.95
C ALA A 193 12.42 0.40 18.81
N GLY A 194 12.27 0.76 20.09
CA GLY A 194 11.06 0.61 20.95
C GLY A 194 10.29 -0.71 21.09
N TRP A 195 10.50 -1.71 20.24
CA TRP A 195 9.74 -2.94 20.16
C TRP A 195 10.64 -4.07 20.65
N ASP A 196 10.73 -4.21 21.98
CA ASP A 196 11.36 -5.37 22.58
C ASP A 196 10.66 -6.64 22.04
N LEU A 197 11.43 -7.70 21.73
CA LEU A 197 10.90 -9.00 21.34
C LEU A 197 9.87 -9.49 22.37
N SER A 198 10.08 -9.16 23.65
CA SER A 198 9.14 -9.44 24.74
C SER A 198 7.77 -8.77 24.53
N PHE A 199 7.75 -7.53 24.03
CA PHE A 199 6.53 -6.81 23.68
C PHE A 199 5.82 -7.49 22.52
N MET A 200 6.55 -7.87 21.46
CA MET A 200 5.94 -8.53 20.29
C MET A 200 5.30 -9.87 20.66
N ILE A 201 5.97 -10.65 21.50
CA ILE A 201 5.45 -11.94 21.99
C ILE A 201 4.19 -11.70 22.85
N SER A 202 4.23 -10.73 23.77
CA SER A 202 3.08 -10.38 24.62
C SER A 202 1.87 -9.89 23.83
N ALA A 203 2.12 -9.04 22.82
CA ALA A 203 1.09 -8.52 21.92
C ALA A 203 0.47 -9.64 21.06
N GLY A 204 1.29 -10.57 20.55
CA GLY A 204 0.80 -11.73 19.80
C GLY A 204 -0.05 -12.68 20.66
N MET A 205 0.36 -12.95 21.90
CA MET A 205 -0.42 -13.76 22.84
C MET A 205 -1.75 -13.07 23.20
N LEU A 206 -1.73 -11.77 23.49
CA LEU A 206 -2.93 -11.00 23.79
C LEU A 206 -3.91 -10.98 22.60
N ALA A 207 -3.41 -10.74 21.38
CA ALA A 207 -4.23 -10.74 20.17
C ALA A 207 -4.90 -12.11 19.94
N THR A 208 -4.15 -13.19 20.14
CA THR A 208 -4.68 -14.57 20.02
C THR A 208 -5.76 -14.85 21.07
N MET A 209 -5.54 -14.40 22.31
CA MET A 209 -6.49 -14.56 23.40
C MET A 209 -7.78 -13.77 23.15
N VAL A 210 -7.68 -12.51 22.74
CA VAL A 210 -8.83 -11.66 22.35
C VAL A 210 -9.61 -12.26 21.18
N TYR A 211 -8.91 -12.83 20.19
CA TYR A 211 -9.54 -13.52 19.07
C TYR A 211 -10.32 -14.76 19.52
N GLN A 212 -9.74 -15.60 20.38
CA GLN A 212 -10.41 -16.77 20.93
C GLN A 212 -11.60 -16.41 21.83
N LEU A 213 -11.46 -15.33 22.63
CA LEU A 213 -12.54 -14.82 23.48
C LEU A 213 -13.72 -14.29 22.65
N GLY A 214 -13.46 -13.68 21.49
CA GLY A 214 -14.53 -13.19 20.63
C GLY A 214 -15.26 -14.25 19.79
N GLY A 215 -14.91 -15.53 19.90
CA GLY A 215 -15.57 -16.62 19.15
C GLY A 215 -14.68 -17.33 18.13
N GLY A 216 -13.45 -16.85 17.92
CA GLY A 216 -12.43 -17.52 17.12
C GLY A 216 -12.88 -17.83 15.69
N ARG A 217 -12.72 -19.10 15.27
CA ARG A 217 -13.01 -19.57 13.91
C ARG A 217 -14.49 -19.51 13.51
N ASN A 218 -15.41 -19.44 14.47
CA ASN A 218 -16.85 -19.49 14.21
C ASN A 218 -17.47 -18.10 14.01
N GLY A 219 -16.63 -17.08 13.82
CA GLY A 219 -17.04 -15.68 13.72
C GLY A 219 -16.73 -14.92 15.02
N TRP A 220 -16.19 -13.72 14.87
CA TRP A 220 -15.85 -12.86 16.00
C TRP A 220 -17.03 -11.94 16.33
N SER A 221 -17.44 -11.89 17.60
CA SER A 221 -18.47 -10.98 18.09
C SER A 221 -18.11 -10.37 19.44
N VAL A 222 -18.48 -9.10 19.62
CA VAL A 222 -18.25 -8.37 20.88
C VAL A 222 -19.06 -8.99 22.03
N GLY A 223 -20.29 -9.43 21.76
CA GLY A 223 -21.14 -10.06 22.77
C GLY A 223 -20.59 -11.38 23.32
N GLU A 224 -19.94 -12.18 22.47
CA GLU A 224 -19.23 -13.39 22.91
C GLU A 224 -17.99 -13.03 23.75
N LEU A 225 -17.22 -12.02 23.32
CA LEU A 225 -16.05 -11.55 24.07
C LEU A 225 -16.42 -11.10 25.47
N VAL A 226 -17.41 -10.21 25.61
CA VAL A 226 -17.85 -9.69 26.91
C VAL A 226 -18.35 -10.80 27.81
N ARG A 227 -19.18 -11.71 27.27
CA ARG A 227 -19.70 -12.86 28.02
C ARG A 227 -18.59 -13.81 28.47
N ARG A 228 -17.59 -14.09 27.62
CA ARG A 228 -16.46 -14.95 28.00
C ARG A 228 -15.53 -14.28 29.01
N VAL A 229 -15.29 -12.98 28.87
CA VAL A 229 -14.52 -12.22 29.87
C VAL A 229 -15.23 -12.20 31.23
N GLN A 230 -16.55 -12.06 31.25
CA GLN A 230 -17.36 -12.14 32.48
C GLN A 230 -17.35 -13.53 33.12
N ASN A 231 -17.23 -14.58 32.31
CA ASN A 231 -17.20 -15.97 32.77
C ASN A 231 -15.78 -16.53 32.98
N MET A 232 -14.74 -15.71 32.84
CA MET A 232 -13.37 -16.13 33.11
C MET A 232 -13.18 -16.35 34.61
N ASP A 233 -12.43 -17.39 34.96
CA ASP A 233 -12.00 -17.56 36.34
C ASP A 233 -11.09 -16.38 36.76
N PHE A 234 -11.03 -16.14 38.07
CA PHE A 234 -10.28 -15.02 38.63
C PHE A 234 -8.80 -15.03 38.21
N TRP A 235 -8.21 -16.21 38.03
CA TRP A 235 -6.80 -16.37 37.70
C TRP A 235 -6.52 -16.02 36.24
N GLN A 236 -7.35 -16.48 35.31
CA GLN A 236 -7.33 -16.10 33.90
C GLN A 236 -7.54 -14.60 33.74
N MET A 237 -8.45 -14.01 34.53
CA MET A 237 -8.67 -12.57 34.53
C MET A 237 -7.43 -11.79 34.96
N MET A 238 -6.70 -12.25 35.99
CA MET A 238 -5.43 -11.64 36.38
C MET A 238 -4.35 -11.78 35.30
N MET A 239 -4.25 -12.94 34.64
CA MET A 239 -3.30 -13.14 33.54
C MET A 239 -3.62 -12.22 32.36
N PHE A 240 -4.89 -12.13 31.99
CA PHE A 240 -5.36 -11.25 30.93
C PHE A 240 -5.10 -9.77 31.25
N ALA A 241 -5.39 -9.35 32.48
CA ALA A 241 -5.12 -7.99 32.94
C ALA A 241 -3.61 -7.67 32.94
N ASN A 242 -2.76 -8.62 33.32
CA ASN A 242 -1.31 -8.43 33.29
C ASN A 242 -0.78 -8.34 31.85
N LEU A 243 -1.30 -9.15 30.93
CA LEU A 243 -0.98 -9.04 29.50
C LEU A 243 -1.43 -7.69 28.94
N LEU A 244 -2.66 -7.25 29.26
CA LEU A 244 -3.16 -5.93 28.90
C LEU A 244 -2.26 -4.82 29.44
N GLN A 245 -1.88 -4.86 30.71
CA GLN A 245 -0.97 -3.88 31.30
C GLN A 245 0.42 -3.91 30.66
N THR A 246 0.91 -5.07 30.22
CA THR A 246 2.21 -5.19 29.56
C THR A 246 2.18 -4.54 28.17
N VAL A 247 1.11 -4.75 27.42
CA VAL A 247 0.96 -4.21 26.05
C VAL A 247 0.55 -2.73 26.06
N PHE A 248 -0.40 -2.33 26.91
CA PHE A 248 -0.93 -0.96 26.94
C PHE A 248 -0.27 -0.06 27.98
N GLY A 249 0.30 -0.61 29.04
CA GLY A 249 1.04 0.14 30.07
C GLY A 249 2.44 0.58 29.61
N GLY A 250 2.79 0.34 28.35
CA GLY A 250 3.91 0.96 27.66
C GLY A 250 5.25 0.66 28.32
N GLY A 251 5.65 -0.62 28.41
CA GLY A 251 7.03 -1.13 28.43
C GLY A 251 8.09 -0.51 29.36
N ARG A 252 7.75 0.49 30.18
CA ARG A 252 8.69 1.26 31.01
C ARG A 252 8.70 0.78 32.44
N ARG A 253 8.50 -0.53 32.66
CA ARG A 253 8.96 -1.14 33.91
C ARG A 253 10.48 -1.26 33.79
N GLY A 254 11.15 -0.13 33.97
CA GLY A 254 12.58 -0.07 34.19
C GLY A 254 12.94 -1.10 35.25
N GLY A 255 13.86 -1.99 34.89
CA GLY A 255 14.44 -3.00 35.76
C GLY A 255 15.05 -2.33 36.98
N GLY A 256 14.21 -2.12 37.97
CA GLY A 256 14.54 -1.56 39.28
C GLY A 256 14.20 -2.55 40.37
N TYR A 257 14.37 -3.85 40.14
CA TYR A 257 14.70 -4.75 41.24
C TYR A 257 16.14 -4.46 41.63
N HIS A 258 16.34 -3.28 42.23
CA HIS A 258 17.46 -2.97 43.07
C HIS A 258 17.43 -4.05 44.14
N GLY A 259 18.25 -5.09 43.93
CA GLY A 259 18.50 -6.09 44.94
C GLY A 259 18.79 -5.34 46.23
N MET A 260 18.09 -5.71 47.31
CA MET A 260 18.50 -5.43 48.67
C MET A 260 19.88 -6.07 48.86
N GLY A 261 20.90 -5.38 48.36
CA GLY A 261 22.29 -5.71 48.50
C GLY A 261 22.66 -5.50 49.95
N GLY A 262 22.70 -6.61 50.68
CA GLY A 262 23.67 -6.87 51.74
C GLY A 262 23.72 -5.84 52.85
N PHE A 263 23.09 -6.18 53.97
CA PHE A 263 23.61 -5.83 55.29
C PHE A 263 25.07 -6.31 55.39
N ARG A 264 26.02 -5.47 54.96
CA ARG A 264 27.43 -5.62 55.29
C ARG A 264 27.55 -5.42 56.79
N ARG A 265 27.67 -6.54 57.52
CA ARG A 265 28.20 -6.58 58.87
C ARG A 265 29.57 -5.89 58.85
N ARG A 266 29.66 -4.68 59.41
CA ARG A 266 30.95 -4.09 59.81
C ARG A 266 31.45 -4.93 60.98
N GLY A 267 32.55 -5.65 60.79
CA GLY A 267 33.36 -6.11 61.91
C GLY A 267 33.94 -4.87 62.60
N MET A 268 33.59 -4.67 63.86
CA MET A 268 34.35 -3.80 64.75
C MET A 268 35.60 -4.57 65.17
N TYR A 269 36.76 -4.07 64.77
CA TYR A 269 37.98 -4.26 65.54
C TYR A 269 38.02 -3.11 66.52
N PHE A 270 38.01 -3.39 67.82
CA PHE A 270 38.78 -2.74 68.90
C PHE A 270 38.51 -3.51 70.20
#